data_AF-A0A9N9BET5-F1
#
_entry.id   AF-A0A9N9BET5-F1
#
_cell.length_a   1.000
_cell.length_b   1.000
_cell.length_c   1.000
_cell.angle_alpha   90.00
_cell.angle_beta   90.00
_cell.angle_gamma   90.00
#
_symmetry.space_group_name_H-M   'P 1'
#
loop_
_entity.id
_entity.type
_entity.pdbx_description
1 polymer ?
#
loop_
_entity_poly.entity_id
_entity_poly.type
_entity_poly.pdbx_seq_one_letter_code
_entity_poly.pdbx_strand_id
1 'polypeptide(L)'
;MIDSNLNHDEISLYLDTRYVFASEASWRLLHYCLYDRSPAVIPLQVHLPGQHRIIFTDDECLQYMFNCAKTKKTTFTAWFDANLEYPEARNLNYEDFPTKWVYNKRTYK
;
A
#
# COMPACT_ATOMS: atom_id res chain seq x y z
N MET A 1 24.23 -11.72 -11.25
CA MET A 1 25.60 -12.26 -11.27
C MET A 1 26.11 -12.07 -9.85
N ILE A 2 26.15 -13.14 -9.05
CA ILE A 2 26.45 -13.09 -7.62
C ILE A 2 27.93 -13.46 -7.51
N ASP A 3 28.78 -12.46 -7.25
CA ASP A 3 30.21 -12.68 -7.05
C ASP A 3 30.46 -13.15 -5.61
N SER A 4 30.73 -14.44 -5.49
CA SER A 4 30.95 -15.21 -4.25
C SER A 4 32.31 -14.98 -3.59
N ASN A 5 32.82 -13.75 -3.60
CA ASN A 5 34.08 -13.35 -2.94
C ASN A 5 34.04 -11.86 -2.55
N LEU A 6 32.96 -11.42 -1.89
CA LEU A 6 32.98 -10.12 -1.23
C LEU A 6 33.75 -10.28 0.07
N ASN A 7 35.03 -9.92 0.07
CA ASN A 7 35.80 -9.67 1.28
C ASN A 7 34.97 -8.68 2.11
N HIS A 8 34.29 -9.17 3.14
CA HIS A 8 33.26 -8.43 3.88
C HIS A 8 33.96 -7.43 4.78
N ASP A 9 34.38 -6.31 4.20
CA ASP A 9 35.02 -5.23 4.91
C ASP A 9 33.96 -4.47 5.72
N GLU A 10 33.78 -4.94 6.95
CA GLU A 10 32.87 -4.37 7.95
C GLU A 10 33.14 -2.87 8.16
N ILE A 11 34.39 -2.42 8.06
CA ILE A 11 34.77 -1.01 8.26
C ILE A 11 34.21 -0.15 7.12
N SER A 12 34.37 -0.60 5.87
CA SER A 12 33.82 0.11 4.71
C SER A 12 32.29 0.14 4.74
N LEU A 13 31.65 -0.99 5.07
CA LEU A 13 30.19 -1.06 5.22
C LEU A 13 29.67 -0.13 6.34
N TYR A 14 30.42 -0.03 7.44
CA TYR A 14 30.09 0.87 8.54
C TYR A 14 30.21 2.36 8.16
N LEU A 15 31.16 2.71 7.29
CA LEU A 15 31.30 4.08 6.78
C LEU A 15 30.22 4.42 5.75
N ASP A 16 29.92 3.51 4.82
CA ASP A 16 28.90 3.71 3.78
C ASP A 16 27.50 3.85 4.38
N THR A 17 27.17 3.07 5.42
CA THR A 17 25.86 3.16 6.09
C THR A 17 25.63 4.48 6.84
N ARG A 18 26.69 5.25 7.16
CA ARG A 18 26.56 6.59 7.75
C ARG A 18 26.53 7.71 6.72
N TYR A 19 26.94 7.46 5.48
CA TYR A 19 27.01 8.49 4.46
C TYR A 19 25.66 8.61 3.75
N VAL A 20 24.98 9.73 3.94
CA VAL A 20 23.79 10.08 3.17
C VAL A 20 24.24 10.90 1.96
N PHE A 21 23.85 10.49 0.75
CA PHE A 21 24.23 11.21 -0.47
C PHE A 21 23.69 12.65 -0.45
N ALA A 22 24.40 13.59 -1.10
CA ALA A 22 24.07 15.01 -1.06
C ALA A 22 22.61 15.32 -1.45
N SER A 23 22.05 14.59 -2.43
CA SER A 23 20.64 14.74 -2.83
C SER A 23 19.65 14.26 -1.77
N GLU A 24 19.95 13.18 -1.06
CA GLU A 24 19.10 12.65 0.01
C GLU A 24 19.17 13.54 1.26
N ALA A 25 20.37 14.06 1.60
CA ALA A 25 20.53 15.01 2.70
C ALA A 25 19.78 16.32 2.43
N SER A 26 19.85 16.81 1.19
CA SER A 26 19.11 18.00 0.74
C SER A 26 17.59 17.78 0.81
N TRP A 27 17.10 16.59 0.45
CA TRP A 27 15.67 16.26 0.57
C TRP A 27 15.21 16.26 2.04
N ARG A 28 15.98 15.65 2.94
CA ARG A 28 15.67 15.62 4.39
C ARG A 28 15.72 17.01 5.03
N LEU A 29 16.65 17.87 4.61
CA LEU A 29 16.79 19.23 5.13
C LEU A 29 15.70 20.17 4.63
N LEU A 30 15.44 20.13 3.32
CA LEU A 30 14.62 21.15 2.66
C LEU A 30 13.15 20.77 2.55
N HIS A 31 12.80 19.50 2.78
CA HIS A 31 11.43 18.96 2.68
C HIS A 31 10.70 19.38 1.39
N TYR A 32 11.43 19.71 0.33
CA TYR A 32 10.83 20.00 -0.96
C TYR A 32 10.13 18.73 -1.45
N CYS A 33 8.89 18.88 -1.94
CA CYS A 33 8.24 17.85 -2.74
C CYS A 33 9.03 17.70 -4.04
N LEU A 34 10.12 16.92 -4.00
CA LEU A 34 10.91 16.54 -5.18
C LEU A 34 10.15 15.59 -6.11
N TYR A 35 8.96 15.14 -5.68
CA TYR A 35 8.15 14.18 -6.40
C TYR A 35 6.69 14.58 -6.31
N ASP A 36 6.08 14.85 -7.45
CA ASP A 36 4.66 14.54 -7.63
C ASP A 36 4.56 13.01 -7.74
N ARG A 37 4.54 12.31 -6.59
CA ARG A 37 4.24 10.87 -6.59
C ARG A 37 2.74 10.70 -6.75
N SER A 38 2.28 10.79 -7.99
CA SER A 38 1.18 9.97 -8.43
C SER A 38 1.74 8.56 -8.60
N PRO A 39 1.41 7.56 -7.77
CA PRO A 39 1.80 6.22 -8.12
C PRO A 39 1.00 5.87 -9.38
N ALA A 40 1.68 5.71 -10.52
CA ALA A 40 1.08 5.10 -11.70
C ALA A 40 0.60 3.65 -11.41
N VAL A 41 1.10 3.04 -10.32
CA VAL A 41 0.76 1.69 -9.86
C VAL A 41 0.53 1.70 -8.35
N ILE A 42 -0.71 1.45 -7.94
CA ILE A 42 -1.08 1.24 -6.53
C ILE A 42 -0.93 -0.26 -6.23
N PRO A 43 -0.16 -0.66 -5.21
CA PRO A 43 0.01 -2.07 -4.88
C PRO A 43 -1.33 -2.69 -4.45
N LEU A 44 -1.65 -3.84 -5.03
CA LEU A 44 -2.83 -4.61 -4.67
C LEU A 44 -2.70 -5.12 -3.23
N GLN A 45 -3.66 -4.75 -2.38
CA GLN A 45 -3.74 -5.17 -0.99
C GLN A 45 -4.22 -6.62 -0.88
N VAL A 46 -3.34 -7.56 -1.21
CA VAL A 46 -3.56 -9.00 -1.04
C VAL A 46 -3.24 -9.40 0.40
N HIS A 47 -4.24 -9.96 1.08
CA HIS A 47 -4.14 -10.38 2.47
C HIS A 47 -4.77 -11.76 2.65
N LEU A 48 -4.37 -12.47 3.70
CA LEU A 48 -5.08 -13.67 4.11
C LEU A 48 -6.49 -13.31 4.64
N PRO A 49 -7.45 -14.27 4.61
CA PRO A 49 -8.79 -14.04 5.14
C PRO A 49 -8.74 -13.51 6.58
N GLY A 50 -9.35 -12.34 6.80
CA GLY A 50 -9.40 -11.68 8.11
C GLY A 50 -8.12 -10.95 8.53
N GLN A 51 -7.07 -10.94 7.71
CA GLN A 51 -5.80 -10.25 7.99
C GLN A 51 -5.62 -8.95 7.18
N HIS A 52 -6.72 -8.34 6.77
CA HIS A 52 -6.69 -7.06 6.09
C HIS A 52 -6.29 -5.94 7.07
N ARG A 53 -5.41 -5.04 6.64
CA ARG A 53 -4.98 -3.91 7.47
C ARG A 53 -6.13 -2.94 7.68
N ILE A 54 -6.47 -2.67 8.94
CA ILE A 54 -7.41 -1.61 9.33
C ILE A 54 -6.63 -0.55 10.08
N ILE A 55 -6.76 0.70 9.63
CA ILE A 55 -6.19 1.86 10.31
C ILE A 55 -7.27 2.43 11.23
N PHE A 56 -6.89 2.67 12.48
CA PHE A 56 -7.71 3.32 13.49
C PHE A 56 -7.06 4.65 13.85
N THR A 57 -7.89 5.61 14.24
CA THR A 57 -7.46 6.92 14.74
C THR A 57 -7.73 6.96 16.25
N ASP A 58 -6.92 7.65 17.03
CA ASP A 58 -7.02 7.64 18.51
C ASP A 58 -8.40 8.12 19.02
N ASP A 59 -9.15 8.88 18.22
CA ASP A 59 -10.49 9.38 18.53
C ASP A 59 -11.62 8.35 18.31
N GLU A 60 -11.34 7.14 17.77
CA GLU A 60 -12.37 6.14 17.48
C GLU A 60 -12.69 5.24 18.69
N CYS A 61 -13.97 5.09 19.02
CA CYS A 61 -14.41 4.18 20.09
C CYS A 61 -14.14 2.70 19.76
N LEU A 62 -13.76 1.90 20.77
CA LEU A 62 -13.54 0.45 20.64
C LEU A 62 -14.69 -0.31 19.97
N GLN A 63 -15.95 0.01 20.32
CA GLN A 63 -17.13 -0.60 19.69
C GLN A 63 -17.20 -0.32 18.18
N TYR A 64 -16.82 0.90 17.77
CA TYR A 64 -16.73 1.28 16.38
C TYR A 64 -15.57 0.54 15.68
N MET A 65 -14.43 0.37 16.35
CA MET A 65 -13.30 -0.38 15.84
C MET A 65 -13.65 -1.84 15.56
N PHE A 66 -14.35 -2.53 16.48
CA PHE A 66 -14.78 -3.91 16.31
C PHE A 66 -15.78 -4.09 15.17
N ASN A 67 -16.74 -3.16 15.03
CA ASN A 67 -17.68 -3.18 13.92
C ASN A 67 -16.97 -2.93 12.59
N CYS A 68 -16.10 -1.91 12.54
CA CYS A 68 -15.28 -1.62 11.38
C CYS A 68 -14.40 -2.81 10.98
N ALA A 69 -13.81 -3.53 11.92
CA ALA A 69 -12.99 -4.70 11.58
C ALA A 69 -13.78 -5.81 10.88
N LYS A 70 -15.09 -5.92 11.16
CA LYS A 70 -15.98 -6.89 10.53
C LYS A 70 -16.57 -6.40 9.22
N THR A 71 -16.80 -5.09 9.08
CA THR A 71 -17.54 -4.51 7.93
C THR A 71 -16.66 -3.79 6.91
N LYS A 72 -15.45 -3.35 7.27
CA LYS A 72 -14.55 -2.66 6.33
C LYS A 72 -14.07 -3.65 5.28
N LYS A 73 -14.54 -3.47 4.05
CA LYS A 73 -14.00 -4.12 2.88
C LYS A 73 -12.77 -3.35 2.39
N THR A 74 -11.82 -4.04 1.79
CA THR A 74 -10.77 -3.40 1.00
C THR A 74 -11.28 -3.26 -0.44
N THR A 75 -10.60 -2.45 -1.25
CA THR A 75 -10.91 -2.37 -2.69
C THR A 75 -10.83 -3.74 -3.36
N PHE A 76 -9.94 -4.62 -2.89
CA PHE A 76 -9.79 -5.97 -3.42
C PHE A 76 -10.93 -6.91 -3.01
N THR A 77 -11.37 -6.89 -1.74
CA THR A 77 -12.52 -7.71 -1.33
C THR A 77 -13.83 -7.20 -1.91
N ALA A 78 -14.00 -5.89 -2.06
CA ALA A 78 -15.14 -5.31 -2.76
C ALA A 78 -15.19 -5.71 -4.24
N TRP A 79 -14.04 -5.85 -4.90
CA TRP A 79 -13.96 -6.37 -6.27
C TRP A 79 -14.43 -7.83 -6.37
N PHE A 80 -14.06 -8.70 -5.42
CA PHE A 80 -14.59 -10.07 -5.38
C PHE A 80 -16.11 -10.11 -5.21
N ASP A 81 -16.65 -9.27 -4.33
CA ASP A 81 -18.10 -9.18 -4.14
C ASP A 81 -18.80 -8.68 -5.40
N ALA A 82 -18.24 -7.68 -6.08
CA ALA A 82 -18.77 -7.17 -7.34
C ALA A 82 -18.73 -8.23 -8.45
N ASN A 83 -17.68 -9.05 -8.52
CA ASN A 83 -17.61 -10.18 -9.44
C ASN A 83 -18.66 -11.25 -9.16
N LEU A 84 -19.07 -11.41 -7.90
CA LEU A 84 -20.11 -12.36 -7.53
C LEU A 84 -21.49 -11.84 -7.98
N GLU A 85 -21.77 -10.57 -7.71
CA GLU A 85 -23.07 -9.92 -7.91
C GLU A 85 -23.33 -9.50 -9.37
N TYR A 86 -22.31 -8.97 -10.07
CA TYR A 86 -22.47 -8.38 -11.40
C TYR A 86 -21.75 -9.22 -12.47
N PRO A 87 -22.48 -9.74 -13.48
CA PRO A 87 -21.86 -10.47 -14.58
C PRO A 87 -20.87 -9.61 -15.38
N GLU A 88 -21.12 -8.30 -15.48
CA GLU A 88 -20.25 -7.36 -16.20
C GLU A 88 -18.89 -7.15 -15.52
N ALA A 89 -18.85 -7.25 -14.18
CA ALA A 89 -17.62 -7.14 -13.41
C ALA A 89 -16.64 -8.27 -13.75
N ARG A 90 -17.15 -9.48 -14.04
CA ARG A 90 -16.34 -10.67 -14.36
C ARG A 90 -15.55 -10.54 -15.66
N ASN A 91 -15.93 -9.60 -16.52
CA ASN A 91 -15.24 -9.32 -17.79
C ASN A 91 -14.09 -8.33 -17.63
N LEU A 92 -13.85 -7.81 -16.42
CA LEU A 92 -12.84 -6.81 -16.13
C LEU A 92 -11.77 -7.38 -15.21
N ASN A 93 -10.51 -7.18 -15.58
CA ASN A 93 -9.40 -7.41 -14.67
C ASN A 93 -9.42 -6.36 -13.55
N TYR A 94 -8.77 -6.66 -12.43
CA TYR A 94 -8.69 -5.71 -11.31
C TYR A 94 -8.09 -4.37 -11.73
N GLU A 95 -7.12 -4.37 -12.64
CA GLU A 95 -6.45 -3.17 -13.17
C GLU A 95 -7.42 -2.27 -13.97
N ASP A 96 -8.34 -2.88 -14.72
CA ASP A 96 -9.31 -2.16 -15.56
C ASP A 96 -10.60 -1.81 -14.80
N PHE A 97 -10.82 -2.41 -13.63
CA PHE A 97 -12.01 -2.27 -12.83
C PHE A 97 -12.33 -0.80 -12.44
N PRO A 98 -11.34 0.02 -12.02
CA PRO A 98 -11.56 1.44 -11.68
C PRO A 98 -12.05 2.30 -12.86
N THR A 99 -11.90 1.82 -14.09
CA THR A 99 -12.37 2.53 -15.30
C THR A 99 -13.90 2.56 -15.38
N LYS A 100 -14.57 1.55 -14.80
CA LYS A 100 -16.03 1.40 -14.85
C LYS A 100 -16.70 1.44 -13.48
N TRP A 101 -15.93 1.21 -12.41
CA TRP A 101 -16.44 1.07 -11.05
C TRP A 101 -15.69 1.99 -10.09
N VAL A 102 -16.41 2.61 -9.17
CA VAL A 102 -15.84 3.52 -8.17
C VAL A 102 -16.06 2.94 -6.77
N TYR A 103 -14.98 2.81 -6.01
CA TYR A 103 -15.03 2.35 -4.63
C TYR A 103 -15.42 3.48 -3.67
N ASN A 104 -16.49 3.28 -2.91
CA ASN A 104 -16.97 4.24 -1.92
C ASN A 104 -16.41 3.92 -0.53
N LYS A 105 -15.44 4.74 -0.10
CA LYS A 105 -14.77 4.62 1.22
C LYS A 105 -15.70 4.85 2.42
N ARG A 106 -16.84 5.52 2.24
CA ARG A 106 -17.81 5.78 3.33
C ARG A 106 -18.70 4.57 3.59
N THR A 107 -19.08 3.87 2.54
CA THR A 107 -19.99 2.71 2.60
C THR A 107 -19.26 1.37 2.51
N TYR A 108 -17.96 1.38 2.21
CA TYR A 108 -17.12 0.19 1.94
C TYR A 108 -17.75 -0.72 0.88
N LYS A 109 -18.26 -0.11 -0.19
CA LYS A 109 -18.89 -0.75 -1.34
C LYS A 109 -18.25 -0.22 -2.61
#